data_AF-A0A4Y9QB55-F1
#
_entry.id   AF-A0A4Y9QB55-F1
#
_cell.length_a   1.000
_cell.length_b   1.000
_cell.length_c   1.000
_cell.angle_alpha   90.00
_cell.angle_beta   90.00
_cell.angle_gamma   90.00
#
_symmetry.space_group_name_H-M   'P 1'
#
loop_
_entity.id
_entity.type
_entity.pdbx_description
1 polymer ?
#
loop_
_entity_poly.entity_id
_entity_poly.type
_entity_poly.pdbx_seq_one_letter_code
_entity_poly.pdbx_strand_id
1 'polypeptide(L)'
;MESHHMPLTDDDRALLEALQSAGGPAGIFDVVITLNRGSEGAPRGQEWTARQLELIDTFVDLYRRGLVDEVAPADWHTGDVYALTPHGHAALAR
;
A
#
# COMPACT_ATOMS: atom_id res chain seq x y z
N MET A 1 3.49 -5.16 -26.32
CA MET A 1 2.65 -4.70 -25.20
C MET A 1 3.39 -3.55 -24.56
N GLU A 2 2.96 -2.33 -24.82
CA GLU A 2 3.56 -1.14 -24.21
C GLU A 2 3.14 -1.11 -22.74
N SER A 3 4.08 -1.36 -21.84
CA SER A 3 3.90 -1.08 -20.43
C SER A 3 3.82 0.45 -20.29
N HIS A 4 2.60 0.99 -20.30
CA HIS A 4 2.35 2.37 -19.88
C HIS A 4 2.74 2.49 -18.41
N HIS A 5 4.00 2.86 -18.15
CA HIS A 5 4.51 3.08 -16.81
C HIS A 5 3.95 4.43 -16.34
N MET A 6 2.74 4.40 -15.78
CA MET A 6 2.19 5.59 -15.14
C MET A 6 3.12 6.02 -14.00
N PRO A 7 3.45 7.32 -13.92
CA PRO A 7 4.26 7.83 -12.82
C PRO A 7 3.56 7.54 -11.48
N LEU A 8 4.35 7.25 -10.45
CA LEU A 8 3.82 7.06 -9.10
C LEU A 8 3.19 8.37 -8.62
N THR A 9 1.98 8.27 -8.07
CA THR A 9 1.40 9.36 -7.27
C THR A 9 2.11 9.47 -5.91
N ASP A 10 1.84 10.53 -5.15
CA ASP A 10 2.37 10.66 -3.79
C ASP A 10 1.88 9.52 -2.89
N ASP A 11 0.63 9.09 -3.07
CA ASP A 11 0.04 7.96 -2.32
C ASP A 11 0.65 6.63 -2.74
N ASP A 12 0.89 6.42 -4.04
CA ASP A 12 1.60 5.25 -4.55
C ASP A 12 2.96 5.13 -3.85
N ARG A 13 3.73 6.24 -3.85
CA ARG A 13 5.07 6.28 -3.26
C ARG A 13 5.01 6.05 -1.75
N ALA A 14 4.10 6.72 -1.04
CA ALA A 14 3.93 6.57 0.40
C ALA A 14 3.58 5.13 0.82
N LEU A 15 2.70 4.44 0.06
CA LEU A 15 2.34 3.04 0.30
C LEU A 15 3.52 2.10 0.08
N LEU A 16 4.27 2.28 -1.01
CA LEU A 16 5.46 1.47 -1.29
C LEU A 16 6.57 1.70 -0.24
N GLU A 17 6.79 2.95 0.19
CA GLU A 17 7.76 3.31 1.24
C GLU A 17 7.36 2.74 2.62
N ALA A 18 6.07 2.78 2.95
CA ALA A 18 5.55 2.20 4.19
C ALA A 18 5.75 0.67 4.20
N LEU A 19 5.50 -0.01 3.07
CA LEU A 19 5.75 -1.44 2.94
C LEU A 19 7.25 -1.78 3.01
N GLN A 20 8.12 -0.97 2.40
CA GLN A 20 9.57 -1.12 2.52
C GLN A 20 10.04 -0.96 3.97
N SER A 21 9.50 0.04 4.67
CA SER A 21 9.87 0.41 6.04
C SER A 21 9.39 -0.58 7.08
N ALA A 22 8.39 -1.41 6.76
CA ALA A 22 7.95 -2.52 7.61
C ALA A 22 9.04 -3.60 7.82
N GLY A 23 10.10 -3.60 7.00
CA GLY A 23 11.24 -4.51 7.13
C GLY A 23 10.95 -5.96 6.70
N GLY A 24 9.80 -6.20 6.09
CA GLY A 24 9.34 -7.50 5.63
C GLY A 24 7.91 -7.42 5.08
N PRO A 25 7.31 -8.57 4.72
CA PRO A 25 5.93 -8.61 4.27
C PRO A 25 4.98 -8.06 5.32
N ALA A 26 3.97 -7.28 4.90
CA ALA A 26 3.02 -6.65 5.81
C ALA A 26 1.58 -6.72 5.28
N GLY A 27 0.62 -6.67 6.20
CA GLY A 27 -0.79 -6.60 5.85
C GLY A 27 -1.18 -5.22 5.31
N ILE A 28 -2.09 -5.20 4.34
CA ILE A 28 -2.59 -3.95 3.74
C ILE A 28 -3.09 -2.95 4.79
N PHE A 29 -3.81 -3.44 5.80
CA PHE A 29 -4.35 -2.58 6.86
C PHE A 29 -3.26 -1.96 7.73
N ASP A 30 -2.17 -2.68 8.02
CA ASP A 30 -1.06 -2.14 8.81
C ASP A 30 -0.38 -0.98 8.08
N VAL A 31 -0.18 -1.14 6.77
CA VAL A 31 0.39 -0.10 5.89
C VAL A 31 -0.56 1.11 5.80
N VAL A 32 -1.83 0.87 5.47
CA VAL A 32 -2.83 1.94 5.29
C VAL A 32 -3.09 2.70 6.61
N ILE A 33 -3.18 2.00 7.74
CA ILE A 33 -3.33 2.64 9.05
C ILE A 33 -2.12 3.52 9.37
N THR A 34 -0.91 3.08 9.05
CA THR A 34 0.31 3.86 9.28
C THR A 34 0.28 5.19 8.51
N LEU A 35 -0.19 5.17 7.26
CA LEU A 35 -0.28 6.39 6.45
C LEU A 35 -1.48 7.26 6.82
N ASN A 36 -2.60 6.66 7.17
CA ASN A 36 -3.80 7.40 7.57
C ASN A 36 -3.70 7.96 9.01
N ARG A 37 -2.63 7.64 9.75
CA ARG A 37 -2.33 8.14 11.11
C ARG A 37 -1.76 9.56 11.14
N GLY A 38 -1.41 10.16 9.99
CA GLY A 38 -1.07 11.60 9.91
C GLY A 38 -2.20 12.55 10.35
N SER A 39 -3.36 11.99 10.69
CA SER A 39 -4.53 12.66 11.23
C SER A 39 -4.67 12.48 12.75
N GLU A 40 -3.57 12.51 13.51
CA GLU A 40 -3.62 12.55 14.99
C GLU A 40 -4.45 13.75 15.45
N GLY A 41 -5.73 13.49 15.77
CA GLY A 41 -6.72 14.49 16.16
C GLY A 41 -7.94 14.61 15.24
N ALA A 42 -7.93 14.03 14.03
CA ALA A 42 -9.12 13.99 13.19
C ALA A 42 -10.12 12.98 13.77
N PRO A 43 -11.42 13.31 13.82
CA PRO A 43 -12.44 12.37 14.27
C PRO A 43 -12.31 11.07 13.48
N ARG A 44 -12.55 9.92 14.13
CA ARG A 44 -12.86 8.62 13.49
C ARG A 44 -14.19 8.71 12.73
N GLY A 45 -14.31 9.69 11.85
CA GLY A 45 -15.49 10.07 11.11
C GLY A 45 -15.43 9.59 9.67
N GLN A 46 -16.37 10.08 8.87
CA GLN A 46 -16.54 9.67 7.47
C GLN A 46 -15.32 10.03 6.61
N GLU A 47 -14.68 11.18 6.84
CA GLU A 47 -13.49 11.61 6.08
C GLU A 47 -12.29 10.68 6.29
N TRP A 48 -12.04 10.30 7.54
CA TRP A 48 -10.98 9.35 7.87
C TRP A 48 -11.23 7.99 7.20
N THR A 49 -12.48 7.54 7.19
CA THR A 49 -12.89 6.27 6.57
C THR A 49 -12.77 6.35 5.04
N ALA A 50 -13.22 7.45 4.43
CA ALA A 50 -13.10 7.69 3.00
C ALA A 50 -11.62 7.66 2.57
N ARG A 51 -10.75 8.30 3.35
CA ARG A 51 -9.31 8.27 3.09
C ARG A 51 -8.70 6.88 3.19
N GLN A 52 -9.16 6.04 4.13
CA GLN A 52 -8.72 4.64 4.17
C GLN A 52 -9.12 3.88 2.91
N LEU A 53 -10.35 4.08 2.43
CA LEU A 53 -10.85 3.42 1.24
C LEU A 53 -10.05 3.84 -0.01
N GLU A 54 -9.73 5.13 -0.14
CA GLU A 54 -8.86 5.63 -1.20
C GLU A 54 -7.48 4.96 -1.16
N LEU A 55 -6.85 4.88 0.01
CA LEU A 55 -5.54 4.24 0.17
C LEU A 55 -5.58 2.74 -0.13
N ILE A 56 -6.68 2.06 0.22
CA ILE A 56 -6.89 0.65 -0.13
C ILE A 56 -7.04 0.49 -1.65
N ASP A 57 -7.82 1.34 -2.31
CA ASP A 57 -7.99 1.32 -3.76
C ASP A 57 -6.65 1.56 -4.48
N THR A 58 -5.85 2.52 -3.99
CA THR A 58 -4.49 2.74 -4.50
C THR A 58 -3.59 1.52 -4.29
N PHE A 59 -3.63 0.87 -3.12
CA PHE A 59 -2.85 -0.34 -2.88
C PHE A 59 -3.24 -1.49 -3.83
N VAL A 60 -4.54 -1.67 -4.08
CA VAL A 60 -5.03 -2.66 -5.05
C VAL A 60 -4.55 -2.34 -6.46
N ASP A 61 -4.46 -1.06 -6.84
CA ASP A 61 -3.85 -0.66 -8.12
C ASP A 61 -2.36 -1.01 -8.19
N LEU A 62 -1.59 -0.77 -7.12
CA LEU A 62 -0.19 -1.19 -7.04
C LEU A 62 -0.02 -2.70 -7.21
N TYR A 63 -0.91 -3.50 -6.63
CA TYR A 63 -0.94 -4.96 -6.80
C TYR A 63 -1.24 -5.34 -8.25
N ARG A 64 -2.26 -4.75 -8.87
CA ARG A 64 -2.62 -4.98 -10.28
C ARG A 64 -1.50 -4.59 -11.25
N ARG A 65 -0.72 -3.55 -10.91
CA ARG A 65 0.46 -3.10 -11.65
C ARG A 65 1.70 -3.97 -11.41
N GLY A 66 1.63 -4.93 -10.50
CA GLY A 66 2.74 -5.84 -10.15
C GLY A 66 3.86 -5.15 -9.37
N LEU A 67 3.57 -4.05 -8.66
CA LEU A 67 4.54 -3.36 -7.82
C LEU A 67 4.60 -3.95 -6.40
N VAL A 68 3.50 -4.55 -5.96
CA VAL A 68 3.41 -5.39 -4.77
C VAL A 68 2.84 -6.75 -5.16
N ASP A 69 3.15 -7.79 -4.38
CA ASP A 69 2.62 -9.13 -4.59
C ASP A 69 2.20 -9.76 -3.26
N GLU A 70 1.19 -10.61 -3.31
CA GLU A 70 0.74 -11.39 -2.16
C GLU A 70 1.73 -12.52 -1.92
N VAL A 71 2.29 -12.58 -0.71
CA VAL A 71 3.27 -13.62 -0.35
C VAL A 71 2.71 -14.64 0.63
N ALA A 72 1.64 -14.28 1.34
CA ALA A 72 0.86 -15.20 2.14
C ALA A 72 -0.62 -14.78 2.11
N PRO A 73 -1.54 -15.69 1.77
CA PRO A 73 -2.96 -15.41 1.85
C PRO A 73 -3.40 -15.27 3.30
N ALA A 74 -4.52 -14.60 3.51
CA ALA A 74 -5.15 -14.47 4.81
C ALA A 74 -5.40 -15.84 5.45
N ASP A 75 -5.18 -15.90 6.76
CA ASP A 75 -5.61 -16.99 7.60
C ASP A 75 -6.57 -16.48 8.69
N TRP A 76 -6.96 -17.35 9.61
CA TRP A 76 -7.89 -17.02 10.68
C TRP A 76 -7.28 -16.11 11.77
N HIS A 77 -5.99 -15.78 11.68
CA HIS A 77 -5.27 -14.87 12.58
C HIS A 77 -4.80 -13.58 11.89
N THR A 78 -4.41 -13.65 10.62
CA THR A 78 -3.82 -12.54 9.87
C THR A 78 -4.54 -12.34 8.55
N GLY A 79 -4.67 -11.07 8.12
CA GLY A 79 -5.08 -10.76 6.76
C GLY A 79 -4.01 -11.16 5.73
N ASP A 80 -4.29 -10.92 4.46
CA ASP A 80 -3.33 -11.12 3.37
C ASP A 80 -2.07 -10.29 3.61
N VAL A 81 -0.92 -10.89 3.34
CA VAL A 81 0.39 -10.29 3.57
C VAL A 81 1.08 -10.07 2.24
N TYR A 82 1.57 -8.84 2.05
CA TYR A 82 2.13 -8.39 0.78
C TYR A 82 3.59 -8.00 0.93
N ALA A 83 4.36 -8.07 -0.16
CA ALA A 83 5.72 -7.57 -0.24
C ALA A 83 5.93 -6.76 -1.53
N LEU A 84 6.95 -5.91 -1.53
CA LEU A 84 7.40 -5.24 -2.76
C LEU A 84 7.96 -6.27 -3.75
N THR A 85 7.59 -6.13 -5.01
CA THR A 85 8.25 -6.88 -6.09
C THR A 85 9.57 -6.21 -6.47
N PRO A 86 10.43 -6.86 -7.27
CA PRO A 86 11.59 -6.18 -7.87
C PRO A 86 11.21 -4.91 -8.66
N HIS A 87 10.03 -4.90 -9.29
CA HIS A 87 9.51 -3.71 -9.99
C HIS A 87 9.10 -2.61 -9.00
N GLY A 88 8.46 -2.96 -7.88
CA GLY A 88 8.13 -2.01 -6.80
C GLY A 88 9.38 -1.34 -6.21
N HIS A 89 10.41 -2.13 -5.91
CA HIS A 89 11.70 -1.59 -5.45
C HIS A 89 12.35 -0.66 -6.49
N ALA A 90 12.33 -1.04 -7.77
CA ALA A 90 12.88 -0.22 -8.83
C ALA A 90 12.08 1.08 -9.07
N ALA A 91 10.77 1.07 -8.81
CA ALA A 91 9.92 2.23 -8.94
C ALA A 91 10.21 3.29 -7.86
N LEU A 92 10.56 2.86 -6.64
CA LEU A 92 10.97 3.76 -5.55
C LEU A 92 12.32 4.43 -5.77
N ALA A 93 13.24 3.77 -6.48
CA ALA A 93 14.60 4.27 -6.71
C ALA A 93 14.70 5.35 -7.81
N ARG A 94 13.56 5.77 -8.39
CA ARG A 94 13.46 6.77 -9.46
C ARG A 94 12.78 8.05 -8.97
#